data_AF-A0A2M6XDA9-F1
#
_entry.id   AF-A0A2M6XDA9-F1
#
_cell.length_a   1.000
_cell.length_b   1.000
_cell.length_c   1.000
_cell.angle_alpha   90.00
_cell.angle_beta   90.00
_cell.angle_gamma   90.00
#
_symmetry.space_group_name_H-M   'P 1'
#
loop_
_entity.id
_entity.type
_entity.pdbx_description
1 polymer ?
#
loop_
_entity_poly.entity_id
_entity_poly.type
_entity_poly.pdbx_seq_one_letter_code
_entity_poly.pdbx_strand_id
1 'polypeptide(L)' 'MLIAVYENLADRIILVSSDTDLAPAIKKAREKGKMVEYIGFSHKPSVAMVSFCTESRLLTKEDILQFIIPKH' A
#
# COMPACT_ATOMS: atom_id res chain seq x y z
N MET A 1 5.74 -8.46 -4.61
CA MET A 1 6.52 -7.49 -3.80
C MET A 1 7.99 -7.89 -3.69
N LEU A 2 8.34 -9.03 -3.10
CA LEU A 2 9.75 -9.38 -2.83
C LEU A 2 10.61 -9.49 -4.11
N ILE A 3 10.11 -10.10 -5.19
CA ILE A 3 10.84 -10.14 -6.48
C ILE A 3 11.24 -8.73 -6.93
N ALA A 4 10.28 -7.79 -6.95
CA ALA A 4 10.54 -6.40 -7.33
C ALA A 4 11.57 -5.70 -6.42
N VAL A 5 11.64 -6.08 -5.14
CA VAL A 5 12.66 -5.58 -4.19
C VAL A 5 14.03 -6.16 -4.52
N TYR A 6 14.13 -7.49 -4.66
CA TYR A 6 15.41 -8.20 -4.82
C TYR A 6 16.04 -8.00 -6.21
N GLU A 7 15.22 -7.93 -7.25
CA GLU A 7 15.65 -7.65 -8.62
C GLU A 7 15.73 -6.13 -8.90
N ASN A 8 15.52 -5.30 -7.87
CA ASN A 8 15.59 -3.84 -7.96
C ASN A 8 14.69 -3.24 -9.07
N LEU A 9 13.53 -3.85 -9.30
CA LEU A 9 12.61 -3.46 -10.38
C LEU A 9 11.75 -2.24 -10.02
N ALA A 10 11.65 -1.90 -8.74
CA ALA A 10 10.84 -0.78 -8.27
C ALA A 10 11.49 -0.09 -7.07
N ASP A 11 11.43 1.24 -7.03
CA ASP A 11 11.85 2.05 -5.88
C ASP A 11 10.69 2.32 -4.92
N ARG A 12 9.47 2.36 -5.45
CA ARG A 12 8.21 2.52 -4.70
C ARG A 12 7.27 1.34 -4.95
N ILE A 13 6.71 0.81 -3.88
CA ILE A 13 5.73 -0.28 -3.88
C ILE A 13 4.42 0.29 -3.35
N ILE A 14 3.39 0.28 -4.19
CA ILE A 14 2.03 0.65 -3.79
C ILE A 14 1.33 -0.61 -3.28
N LEU A 15 1.01 -0.63 -1.99
CA LEU A 15 0.43 -1.78 -1.32
C LEU A 15 -1.06 -1.54 -1.05
N VAL A 16 -1.91 -2.15 -1.87
CA VAL A 16 -3.38 -2.12 -1.73
C VAL A 16 -3.83 -3.42 -1.04
N SER A 17 -3.63 -3.50 0.28
CA SER A 17 -4.07 -4.65 1.08
C SER A 17 -4.16 -4.28 2.57
N SER A 18 -5.11 -4.85 3.28
CA SER A 18 -5.22 -4.77 4.75
C SER A 18 -4.60 -5.97 5.47
N ASP A 19 -3.99 -6.90 4.74
CA ASP A 19 -3.41 -8.13 5.29
C ASP A 19 -2.11 -7.84 6.07
N THR A 20 -2.18 -8.05 7.38
CA THR A 20 -1.06 -7.81 8.30
C THR A 20 0.03 -8.86 8.24
N ASP A 21 -0.23 -10.03 7.64
CA ASP A 21 0.77 -11.10 7.50
C ASP A 21 1.89 -10.70 6.52
N LEU A 22 1.69 -9.63 5.76
CA LEU A 22 2.71 -9.02 4.91
C LEU A 22 3.80 -8.25 5.68
N ALA A 23 3.65 -8.05 6.98
CA ALA A 23 4.61 -7.30 7.81
C ALA A 23 6.07 -7.71 7.63
N PRO A 24 6.45 -9.01 7.59
CA PRO A 24 7.84 -9.42 7.39
C PRO A 24 8.38 -8.99 6.02
N ALA A 25 7.55 -9.06 4.98
CA ALA A 25 7.94 -8.71 3.63
C ALA A 25 8.06 -7.18 3.46
N ILE A 26 7.17 -6.41 4.10
CA ILE A 26 7.23 -4.93 4.14
C ILE A 26 8.50 -4.48 4.85
N LYS A 27 8.80 -5.06 6.01
CA LYS A 27 10.04 -4.81 6.75
C LYS A 27 11.25 -5.06 5.86
N LYS A 28 11.27 -6.19 5.14
CA LYS A 28 12.41 -6.54 4.27
C LYS A 28 12.59 -5.57 3.10
N ALA A 29 11.48 -5.11 2.50
CA ALA A 29 11.50 -4.09 1.45
C ALA A 29 12.10 -2.78 1.96
N ARG A 30 11.67 -2.32 3.15
CA ARG A 30 12.16 -1.09 3.79
C ARG A 30 13.65 -1.18 4.16
N GLU A 31 14.10 -2.31 4.70
CA GLU A 31 15.54 -2.57 4.97
C GLU A 31 16.40 -2.47 3.70
N LYS A 32 15.83 -2.78 2.54
CA LYS A 32 16.47 -2.65 1.22
C LYS A 32 16.33 -1.25 0.61
N GLY A 33 15.87 -0.27 1.39
CA GLY A 33 15.70 1.12 0.97
C GLY A 33 14.48 1.34 0.07
N LYS A 34 13.56 0.37 -0.05
CA LYS A 34 12.36 0.52 -0.87
C LYS A 34 11.27 1.26 -0.10
N MET A 35 10.59 2.17 -0.79
CA MET A 35 9.46 2.90 -0.25
C MET A 35 8.19 2.05 -0.39
N VAL A 36 7.51 1.75 0.72
CA VAL A 36 6.24 1.02 0.70
C VAL A 36 5.13 1.98 1.12
N GLU A 37 4.18 2.24 0.23
CA GLU A 37 3.02 3.10 0.47
C GLU A 37 1.78 2.24 0.65
N TYR A 38 1.17 2.27 1.83
CA TYR A 38 -0.11 1.62 2.08
C TYR A 38 -1.26 2.43 1.48
N ILE A 39 -2.14 1.78 0.72
CA ILE A 39 -3.40 2.35 0.27
C ILE A 39 -4.56 1.68 1.01
N GLY A 40 -5.27 2.47 1.81
CA GLY A 40 -6.44 2.04 2.57
C GLY A 40 -7.65 2.92 2.30
N PHE A 41 -8.78 2.62 2.93
CA PHE A 41 -9.95 3.51 2.91
C PHE A 41 -10.02 4.35 4.20
N SER A 42 -10.36 5.63 4.07
CA SER A 42 -10.42 6.57 5.20
C SER A 42 -11.44 6.20 6.27
N HIS A 43 -12.52 5.51 5.91
CA HIS A 43 -13.57 5.10 6.85
C HIS A 43 -13.13 3.99 7.83
N LYS A 44 -12.12 3.19 7.46
CA LYS A 44 -11.62 2.08 8.29
C LYS A 44 -10.19 1.67 7.90
N PRO A 45 -9.18 2.51 8.19
CA PRO A 45 -7.80 2.18 7.89
C PRO A 45 -7.29 1.03 8.78
N SER A 46 -6.40 0.20 8.24
CA SER A 46 -5.63 -0.74 9.07
C SER A 46 -4.49 0.00 9.77
N VAL A 47 -4.64 0.23 11.08
CA VAL A 47 -3.63 0.92 11.91
C VAL A 47 -2.28 0.19 11.87
N ALA A 48 -2.31 -1.15 11.83
CA ALA A 48 -1.10 -1.96 11.70
C ALA A 48 -0.40 -1.72 10.34
N MET A 49 -1.15 -1.66 9.24
CA MET A 49 -0.54 -1.43 7.93
C MET A 49 0.06 -0.03 7.79
N VAL A 50 -0.58 0.97 8.39
CA VAL A 50 -0.05 2.33 8.49
C VAL A 50 1.29 2.35 9.23
N SER A 51 1.44 1.55 10.30
CA SER A 51 2.70 1.50 11.06
C SER A 51 3.81 0.67 10.40
N PHE A 52 3.44 -0.35 9.61
CA PHE A 52 4.43 -1.18 8.91
C PHE A 52 5.03 -0.49 7.69
N CYS A 53 4.24 0.32 6.97
CA CYS A 53 4.64 0.96 5.72
C CYS A 53 5.46 2.24 5.95
N THR A 54 6.10 2.73 4.88
CA THR A 54 6.84 4.00 4.90
C THR A 54 5.89 5.18 4.88
N GLU A 55 4.85 5.08 4.05
CA GLU A 55 3.81 6.09 3.90
C GLU A 55 2.43 5.42 3.85
N SER A 56 1.39 6.22 4.01
CA SER A 56 0.03 5.77 3.82
C SER A 56 -0.81 6.83 3.12
N ARG A 57 -1.72 6.38 2.27
CA ARG A 57 -2.75 7.18 1.63
C ARG A 57 -4.10 6.53 1.90
N LEU A 58 -5.03 7.32 2.42
CA LEU A 58 -6.39 6.88 2.71
C LEU A 58 -7.34 7.45 1.67
N LEU A 59 -7.95 6.57 0.90
CA LEU A 59 -8.92 6.92 -0.13
C LEU A 59 -10.25 7.30 0.51
N THR A 60 -10.74 8.46 0.14
CA THR A 60 -12.10 8.93 0.41
C THR A 60 -13.05 8.41 -0.67
N LYS A 61 -14.36 8.64 -0.47
CA LYS A 61 -15.36 8.29 -1.47
C LYS A 61 -15.15 9.12 -2.73
N GLU A 62 -14.87 10.41 -2.58
CA GLU A 62 -14.65 11.38 -3.65
C GLU A 62 -13.47 10.97 -4.53
N ASP A 63 -12.39 10.47 -3.92
CA ASP A 63 -11.23 9.95 -4.65
C ASP A 63 -11.60 8.79 -5.59
N ILE A 64 -12.58 7.97 -5.22
CA ILE A 64 -12.97 6.76 -5.96
C ILE A 64 -14.06 7.08 -6.99
N LEU A 65 -15.00 7.98 -6.68
CA LEU A 65 -16.18 8.24 -7.51
C LEU A 65 -15.80 8.68 -8.94
N GLN A 66 -14.71 9.41 -9.12
CA GLN A 66 -14.22 9.84 -10.44
C GLN A 66 -13.87 8.66 -11.38
N PHE A 67 -13.67 7.46 -10.82
CA PHE A 67 -13.32 6.25 -11.57
C PHE A 67 -14.52 5.30 -11.78
N ILE A 68 -15.67 5.60 -11.18
CA ILE A 68 -16.89 4.79 -11.37
C ILE A 68 -17.63 5.33 -12.60
N ILE A 69 -17.58 4.59 -13.70
CA ILE A 69 -18.40 4.87 -14.88
C ILE A 69 -19.83 4.39 -14.59
N PRO A 70 -20.86 5.25 -14.72
CA PRO A 70 -22.24 4.82 -14.59
C PRO A 70 -22.55 3.70 -15.58
N LYS A 71 -23.03 2.55 -15.10
CA LYS A 71 -23.60 1.54 -15.99
C LYS A 71 -25.00 2.02 -16.39
N HIS A 72 -25.19 2.28 -17.69
CA HIS A 72 -26.50 2.46 -18.31
C HIS A 72 -27.34 1.19 -18.18
#